data_AF-A0A521RB03-F1
#
_entry.id   AF-A0A521RB03-F1
#
_cell.length_a   1.000
_cell.length_b   1.000
_cell.length_c   1.000
_cell.angle_alpha   90.00
_cell.angle_beta   90.00
_cell.angle_gamma   90.00
#
_symmetry.space_group_name_H-M   'P 1'
#
loop_
_entity.id
_entity.type
_entity.pdbx_description
1 polymer ?
#
loop_
_entity_poly.entity_id
_entity_poly.type
_entity_poly.pdbx_seq_one_letter_code
_entity_poly.pdbx_strand_id
1 'polypeptide(L)'
;MVVRWWRVHIRRTVKNLGVKVMNKKTVTDLVSGLFLFCLMGVAHSTVLYVDAAPNVYGSPAYAPWWEAAKTAASTGTFVNMANSNNTENIGTTYFEIEDAVVYSFGDLGSRMHFIYWLPGETTDSLAGRFQIALDYVWDGVTYDFYDDYYGARWQTPTSWSNYDGGVIGTAGIAWWGAYGINTQAALDAELAEWNQYQGDFIFHVRLDGVEESITAHHHVPEPATLVLLVLGLLGLGFGKRSKR
;
A
#
# COMPACT_ATOMS: atom_id res chain seq x y z
N MET A 1 -31.91 31.68 31.61
CA MET A 1 -31.72 33.14 31.43
C MET A 1 -30.39 33.53 30.74
N VAL A 2 -29.70 32.59 30.05
CA VAL A 2 -28.34 32.81 29.48
C VAL A 2 -28.34 33.00 27.95
N VAL A 3 -29.41 32.61 27.25
CA VAL A 3 -29.47 32.65 25.77
C VAL A 3 -29.68 34.08 25.21
N ARG A 4 -30.13 35.03 26.04
CA ARG A 4 -30.47 36.39 25.60
C ARG A 4 -29.24 37.33 25.47
N TRP A 5 -28.12 36.98 26.10
CA TRP A 5 -26.88 37.79 26.08
C TRP A 5 -26.00 37.54 24.85
N TRP A 6 -26.02 36.33 24.29
CA TRP A 6 -25.16 35.98 23.13
C TRP A 6 -25.59 36.67 21.82
N ARG A 7 -26.89 36.93 21.63
CA ARG A 7 -27.39 37.60 20.40
C ARG A 7 -27.02 39.08 20.29
N VAL A 8 -26.66 39.73 21.40
CA VAL A 8 -26.36 41.19 21.41
C VAL A 8 -24.90 41.46 21.05
N HIS A 9 -23.97 40.56 21.39
CA HIS A 9 -22.55 40.76 21.08
C HIS A 9 -22.20 40.53 19.60
N ILE A 10 -22.80 39.52 18.95
CA ILE A 10 -22.54 39.25 17.52
C ILE A 10 -22.98 40.42 16.62
N ARG A 11 -24.07 41.13 16.97
CA ARG A 11 -24.54 42.28 16.17
C ARG A 11 -23.64 43.51 16.27
N ARG A 12 -22.82 43.64 17.31
CA ARG A 12 -21.94 44.81 17.50
C ARG A 12 -20.62 44.66 16.76
N THR A 13 -20.08 43.44 16.66
CA THR A 13 -18.81 43.19 15.96
C THR A 13 -18.92 43.35 14.44
N VAL A 14 -20.06 43.02 13.85
CA VAL A 14 -20.25 43.11 12.37
C VAL A 14 -20.35 44.56 11.88
N LYS A 15 -20.77 45.51 12.72
CA LYS A 15 -20.92 46.93 12.32
C LYS A 15 -19.60 47.69 12.15
N ASN A 16 -18.51 47.24 12.77
CA ASN A 16 -17.21 47.93 12.71
C ASN A 16 -16.31 47.46 11.57
N LEU A 17 -16.73 46.48 10.77
CA LEU A 17 -15.92 45.93 9.67
C LEU A 17 -16.11 46.64 8.33
N GLY A 18 -16.88 47.73 8.26
CA GLY A 18 -17.04 48.49 7.01
C GLY A 18 -17.56 47.64 5.85
N VAL A 19 -18.26 46.54 6.13
CA VAL A 19 -18.78 45.63 5.10
C VAL A 19 -19.93 46.32 4.40
N LYS A 20 -19.60 46.96 3.27
CA LYS A 20 -20.58 47.49 2.33
C LYS A 20 -21.51 46.33 1.98
N VAL A 21 -22.82 46.50 2.20
CA VAL A 21 -23.83 45.47 1.91
C VAL A 21 -23.65 45.04 0.46
N MET A 22 -23.08 43.85 0.25
CA MET A 22 -22.93 43.29 -1.08
C MET A 22 -24.32 43.10 -1.68
N ASN A 23 -24.49 43.54 -2.92
CA ASN A 23 -25.70 43.29 -3.69
C ASN A 23 -25.93 41.77 -3.75
N LYS A 24 -27.18 41.34 -3.58
CA LYS A 24 -27.59 39.92 -3.68
C LYS A 24 -27.01 39.24 -4.92
N LYS A 25 -26.93 39.93 -6.06
CA LYS A 25 -26.34 39.41 -7.30
C LYS A 25 -24.86 39.03 -7.12
N THR A 26 -24.09 39.88 -6.44
CA THR A 26 -22.67 39.64 -6.15
C THR A 26 -22.47 38.47 -5.19
N VAL A 27 -23.41 38.22 -4.27
CA VAL A 27 -23.35 37.05 -3.38
C VAL A 27 -23.63 35.77 -4.16
N THR A 28 -24.63 35.75 -5.04
CA THR A 28 -24.96 34.57 -5.86
C THR A 28 -23.83 34.22 -6.83
N ASP A 29 -23.20 35.21 -7.48
CA ASP A 29 -22.08 34.99 -8.40
C ASP A 29 -20.84 34.44 -7.67
N LEU A 30 -20.59 34.88 -6.44
CA LEU A 30 -19.46 34.40 -5.62
C LEU A 30 -19.67 32.96 -5.13
N VAL A 31 -20.91 32.59 -4.77
CA VAL A 31 -21.27 31.23 -4.36
C VAL A 31 -21.20 30.26 -5.54
N SER A 32 -21.68 30.68 -6.72
CA SER A 32 -21.59 29.88 -7.95
C SER A 32 -20.13 29.69 -8.40
N GLY A 33 -19.29 30.73 -8.28
CA GLY A 33 -17.86 30.64 -8.55
C GLY A 33 -17.12 29.70 -7.58
N LEU A 34 -17.48 29.72 -6.29
CA LEU A 34 -16.91 28.79 -5.30
C LEU A 34 -17.28 27.33 -5.57
N PHE A 35 -18.52 27.06 -5.99
CA PHE A 35 -18.96 25.71 -6.37
C PHE A 35 -18.26 25.20 -7.63
N LEU A 36 -17.97 26.07 -8.59
CA LEU A 36 -17.22 25.72 -9.80
C LEU A 36 -15.74 25.42 -9.49
N PHE A 37 -15.16 26.10 -8.50
CA PHE A 37 -13.77 25.89 -8.09
C PHE A 37 -13.58 24.60 -7.25
N CYS A 38 -14.59 24.20 -6.47
CA CYS A 38 -14.57 22.92 -5.74
C CYS A 38 -14.70 21.68 -6.66
N LEU A 39 -15.08 21.85 -7.93
CA LEU A 39 -15.18 20.76 -8.91
C LEU A 39 -13.91 20.58 -9.75
N MET A 40 -12.94 21.50 -9.66
CA MET A 40 -11.73 21.45 -10.46
C MET A 40 -10.58 20.83 -9.67
N GLY A 41 -10.43 19.51 -9.82
CA GLY A 41 -9.23 18.79 -9.43
C GLY A 41 -9.42 17.89 -8.23
N VAL A 42 -10.14 16.77 -8.43
CA VAL A 42 -9.77 15.58 -7.67
C VAL A 42 -8.38 15.24 -8.20
N ALA A 43 -7.33 15.52 -7.43
CA ALA A 43 -6.03 14.92 -7.68
C ALA A 43 -6.26 13.41 -7.53
N HIS A 44 -6.22 12.68 -8.63
CA HIS A 44 -6.39 11.23 -8.61
C HIS A 44 -5.06 10.67 -8.10
N SER A 45 -5.01 10.30 -6.81
CA SER A 45 -3.85 9.63 -6.23
C SER A 45 -3.75 8.21 -6.76
N THR A 46 -2.54 7.67 -6.87
CA THR A 46 -2.38 6.25 -7.17
C THR A 46 -2.82 5.48 -5.92
N VAL A 47 -3.58 4.40 -6.11
CA VAL A 47 -3.92 3.51 -5.01
C VAL A 47 -3.07 2.26 -5.13
N LEU A 48 -2.33 1.95 -4.07
CA LEU A 48 -1.39 0.84 -4.01
C LEU A 48 -1.92 -0.26 -3.11
N TYR A 49 -1.76 -1.50 -3.56
CA TYR A 49 -2.14 -2.70 -2.85
C TYR A 49 -1.04 -3.75 -2.95
N VAL A 50 -1.07 -4.75 -2.08
CA VAL A 50 -0.20 -5.91 -2.12
C VAL A 50 -0.98 -7.17 -1.79
N ASP A 51 -0.69 -8.26 -2.48
CA ASP A 51 -1.29 -9.57 -2.22
C ASP A 51 -0.37 -10.71 -2.66
N ALA A 52 -0.59 -11.89 -2.11
CA ALA A 52 0.00 -13.12 -2.62
C ALA A 52 -0.85 -13.62 -3.79
N ALA A 53 -0.22 -14.02 -4.89
CA ALA A 53 -0.90 -14.49 -6.09
C ALA A 53 -0.44 -15.89 -6.47
N PRO A 54 -1.29 -16.69 -7.11
CA PRO A 54 -0.84 -17.89 -7.80
C PRO A 54 0.25 -17.56 -8.84
N ASN A 55 1.14 -18.51 -9.17
CA ASN A 55 2.23 -18.24 -10.10
C ASN A 55 1.73 -17.93 -11.54
N VAL A 56 2.07 -16.75 -12.08
CA VAL A 56 1.66 -16.30 -13.42
C VAL A 56 2.09 -17.22 -14.57
N TYR A 57 3.21 -17.96 -14.41
CA TYR A 57 3.81 -18.75 -15.50
C TYR A 57 3.33 -20.19 -15.60
N GLY A 58 2.41 -20.64 -14.73
CA GLY A 58 1.97 -22.03 -14.73
C GLY A 58 0.66 -22.30 -13.99
N SER A 59 0.17 -21.36 -13.19
CA SER A 59 -1.05 -21.56 -12.42
C SER A 59 -2.31 -21.23 -13.23
N PRO A 60 -3.27 -22.17 -13.38
CA PRO A 60 -4.59 -21.85 -13.94
C PRO A 60 -5.41 -20.93 -13.03
N ALA A 61 -5.03 -20.79 -11.75
CA ALA A 61 -5.69 -19.92 -10.79
C ALA A 61 -5.28 -18.44 -10.91
N TYR A 62 -4.18 -18.14 -11.61
CA TYR A 62 -3.69 -16.76 -11.75
C TYR A 62 -4.69 -15.85 -12.47
N ALA A 63 -5.24 -16.27 -13.61
CA ALA A 63 -6.16 -15.42 -14.37
C ALA A 63 -7.45 -15.09 -13.60
N PRO A 64 -8.15 -16.07 -12.96
CA PRO A 64 -9.26 -15.77 -12.06
C PRO A 64 -8.88 -14.84 -10.90
N TRP A 65 -7.73 -15.06 -10.27
CA TRP A 65 -7.23 -14.17 -9.20
C TRP A 65 -7.03 -12.74 -9.72
N TRP A 66 -6.39 -12.57 -10.88
CA TRP A 66 -6.10 -11.25 -11.44
C TRP A 66 -7.36 -10.48 -11.81
N GLU A 67 -8.38 -11.15 -12.37
CA GLU A 67 -9.67 -10.51 -12.63
C GLU A 67 -10.38 -10.04 -11.35
N ALA A 68 -10.32 -10.85 -10.28
CA ALA A 68 -10.88 -10.48 -8.98
C ALA A 68 -10.12 -9.31 -8.35
N ALA A 69 -8.78 -9.35 -8.42
CA ALA A 69 -7.89 -8.29 -7.94
C ALA A 69 -8.18 -6.96 -8.64
N LYS A 70 -8.34 -6.97 -9.97
CA LYS A 70 -8.68 -5.77 -10.73
C LYS A 70 -10.02 -5.16 -10.31
N THR A 71 -11.05 -6.01 -10.19
CA THR A 71 -12.39 -5.59 -9.78
C THR A 71 -12.37 -4.98 -8.39
N ALA A 72 -11.69 -5.63 -7.43
CA ALA A 72 -11.62 -5.16 -6.06
C ALA A 72 -10.83 -3.85 -5.95
N ALA A 73 -9.77 -3.68 -6.74
CA ALA A 73 -8.98 -2.45 -6.78
C ALA A 73 -9.79 -1.28 -7.36
N SER A 74 -10.49 -1.45 -8.49
CA SER A 74 -11.26 -0.37 -9.12
C SER A 74 -12.47 0.08 -8.29
N THR A 75 -13.09 -0.86 -7.57
CA THR A 75 -14.25 -0.59 -6.71
C THR A 75 -13.86 -0.17 -5.27
N GLY A 76 -12.57 -0.18 -4.93
CA GLY A 76 -12.09 0.19 -3.60
C GLY A 76 -12.43 -0.83 -2.51
N THR A 77 -12.67 -2.09 -2.87
CA THR A 77 -12.94 -3.20 -1.94
C THR A 77 -11.77 -4.16 -1.80
N PHE A 78 -10.59 -3.79 -2.31
CA PHE A 78 -9.38 -4.62 -2.22
C PHE A 78 -8.98 -4.83 -0.75
N VAL A 79 -8.64 -6.06 -0.41
CA VAL A 79 -8.09 -6.42 0.91
C VAL A 79 -6.66 -6.86 0.69
N ASN A 80 -5.69 -6.13 1.25
CA ASN A 80 -4.29 -6.51 1.14
C ASN A 80 -4.05 -7.88 1.76
N MET A 81 -3.18 -8.66 1.14
CA MET A 81 -2.79 -10.01 1.59
C MET A 81 -3.99 -10.95 1.81
N ALA A 82 -5.08 -10.77 1.07
CA ALA A 82 -6.28 -11.60 1.14
C ALA A 82 -6.00 -13.08 0.83
N ASN A 83 -4.95 -13.35 0.05
CA ASN A 83 -4.54 -14.69 -0.36
C ASN A 83 -3.26 -15.15 0.35
N SER A 84 -2.85 -14.48 1.44
CA SER A 84 -1.72 -14.97 2.26
C SER A 84 -2.02 -16.36 2.82
N ASN A 85 -0.98 -17.19 2.89
CA ASN A 85 -1.03 -18.49 3.56
C ASN A 85 -1.21 -18.34 5.07
N ASN A 86 -0.79 -17.20 5.65
CA ASN A 86 -1.01 -16.87 7.06
C ASN A 86 -2.26 -15.99 7.20
N THR A 87 -3.31 -16.53 7.83
CA THR A 87 -4.58 -15.80 7.99
C THR A 87 -4.49 -14.57 8.88
N GLU A 88 -3.45 -14.45 9.71
CA GLU A 88 -3.18 -13.26 10.53
C GLU A 88 -2.70 -12.07 9.68
N ASN A 89 -2.16 -12.33 8.47
CA ASN A 89 -1.69 -11.30 7.56
C ASN A 89 -2.82 -10.68 6.72
N ILE A 90 -4.00 -11.31 6.63
CA ILE A 90 -5.13 -10.82 5.84
C ILE A 90 -5.59 -9.43 6.32
N GLY A 91 -5.64 -8.47 5.39
CA GLY A 91 -5.98 -7.08 5.67
C GLY A 91 -4.82 -6.22 6.16
N THR A 92 -3.61 -6.78 6.22
CA THR A 92 -2.36 -6.09 6.55
C THR A 92 -1.46 -6.00 5.31
N THR A 93 -0.24 -5.50 5.46
CA THR A 93 0.81 -5.63 4.44
C THR A 93 1.95 -6.56 4.90
N TYR A 94 1.71 -7.39 5.92
CA TYR A 94 2.67 -8.41 6.34
C TYR A 94 2.61 -9.62 5.42
N PHE A 95 3.74 -10.27 5.20
CA PHE A 95 3.84 -11.51 4.42
C PHE A 95 4.81 -12.49 5.08
N GLU A 96 4.64 -13.78 4.73
CA GLU A 96 5.60 -14.85 5.04
C GLU A 96 6.34 -15.29 3.78
N ILE A 97 7.48 -15.96 3.91
CA ILE A 97 8.26 -16.48 2.78
C ILE A 97 7.40 -17.28 1.78
N GLU A 98 6.44 -18.04 2.26
CA GLU A 98 5.52 -18.85 1.47
C GLU A 98 4.63 -18.02 0.54
N ASP A 99 4.40 -16.74 0.85
CA ASP A 99 3.61 -15.81 0.04
C ASP A 99 4.41 -15.25 -1.16
N ALA A 100 5.74 -15.38 -1.13
CA ALA A 100 6.66 -14.77 -2.08
C ALA A 100 7.66 -15.78 -2.70
N VAL A 101 7.33 -17.07 -2.74
CA VAL A 101 8.15 -18.12 -3.37
C VAL A 101 7.42 -18.89 -4.46
N VAL A 102 8.04 -19.04 -5.63
CA VAL A 102 7.52 -19.87 -6.73
C VAL A 102 8.50 -20.98 -7.10
N TYR A 103 7.98 -22.14 -7.49
CA TYR A 103 8.78 -23.29 -7.88
C TYR A 103 8.65 -23.55 -9.37
N SER A 104 9.78 -23.37 -10.09
CA SER A 104 9.83 -23.54 -11.54
C SER A 104 8.75 -22.70 -12.27
N PHE A 105 8.41 -23.09 -13.50
CA PHE A 105 7.28 -22.55 -14.27
C PHE A 105 5.97 -23.30 -13.97
N GLY A 106 5.85 -23.89 -12.78
CA GLY A 106 4.70 -24.71 -12.37
C GLY A 106 3.62 -23.93 -11.63
N ASP A 107 2.67 -24.68 -11.06
CA ASP A 107 1.57 -24.21 -10.22
C ASP A 107 1.90 -24.28 -8.71
N LEU A 108 3.18 -24.46 -8.35
CA LEU A 108 3.60 -24.55 -6.95
C LEU A 108 4.15 -23.21 -6.46
N GLY A 109 3.64 -22.78 -5.30
CA GLY A 109 4.02 -21.56 -4.62
C GLY A 109 3.18 -20.34 -5.00
N SER A 110 3.55 -19.22 -4.41
CA SER A 110 2.90 -17.91 -4.57
C SER A 110 3.91 -16.84 -4.97
N ARG A 111 3.45 -15.87 -5.75
CA ARG A 111 4.22 -14.68 -6.11
C ARG A 111 3.60 -13.50 -5.39
N MET A 112 4.41 -12.66 -4.77
CA MET A 112 3.90 -11.42 -4.22
C MET A 112 3.68 -10.43 -5.36
N HIS A 113 2.49 -9.84 -5.40
CA HIS A 113 2.10 -8.86 -6.41
C HIS A 113 1.79 -7.52 -5.74
N PHE A 114 2.52 -6.50 -6.16
CA PHE A 114 2.15 -5.12 -5.93
C PHE A 114 1.21 -4.66 -7.03
N ILE A 115 0.08 -4.06 -6.66
CA ILE A 115 -0.99 -3.68 -7.57
C ILE A 115 -1.16 -2.17 -7.46
N TYR A 116 -1.26 -1.50 -8.59
CA TYR A 116 -1.52 -0.06 -8.65
C TYR A 116 -2.76 0.23 -9.47
N TRP A 117 -3.58 1.14 -8.96
CA TRP A 117 -4.81 1.62 -9.59
C TRP A 117 -4.75 3.14 -9.74
N LEU A 118 -4.90 3.62 -10.96
CA LEU A 118 -4.90 5.04 -11.33
C LEU A 118 -6.25 5.41 -11.94
N PRO A 119 -7.24 5.80 -11.12
CA PRO A 119 -8.56 6.15 -11.63
C PRO A 119 -8.49 7.39 -12.52
N GLY A 120 -9.28 7.43 -13.59
CA GLY A 120 -9.36 8.57 -14.52
C GLY A 120 -8.20 8.70 -15.51
N GLU A 121 -7.17 7.86 -15.40
CA GLU A 121 -6.04 7.83 -16.33
C GLU A 121 -6.26 6.80 -17.45
N THR A 122 -5.42 6.89 -18.49
CA THR A 122 -5.31 5.88 -19.55
C THR A 122 -3.85 5.51 -19.77
N THR A 123 -3.57 4.33 -20.32
CA THR A 123 -2.20 3.90 -20.63
C THR A 123 -1.49 4.91 -21.53
N ASP A 124 -2.22 5.51 -22.47
CA ASP A 124 -1.69 6.51 -23.40
C ASP A 124 -1.36 7.83 -22.69
N SER A 125 -2.23 8.30 -21.78
CA SER A 125 -1.95 9.50 -20.98
C SER A 125 -0.79 9.30 -20.01
N LEU A 126 -0.49 8.08 -19.58
CA LEU A 126 0.59 7.77 -18.64
C LEU A 126 1.95 7.50 -19.30
N ALA A 127 2.00 7.39 -20.64
CA ALA A 127 3.24 7.11 -21.36
C ALA A 127 4.33 8.14 -21.04
N GLY A 128 5.44 7.69 -20.43
CA GLY A 128 6.56 8.52 -20.02
C GLY A 128 6.33 9.38 -18.77
N ARG A 129 5.12 9.34 -18.18
CA ARG A 129 4.76 10.08 -16.96
C ARG A 129 4.73 9.17 -15.73
N PHE A 130 4.34 7.91 -15.90
CA PHE A 130 4.23 6.93 -14.84
C PHE A 130 5.39 5.93 -14.86
N GLN A 131 5.99 5.71 -13.70
CA GLN A 131 7.13 4.83 -13.51
C GLN A 131 7.00 4.06 -12.20
N ILE A 132 7.68 2.92 -12.12
CA ILE A 132 7.70 2.05 -10.95
C ILE A 132 9.14 1.75 -10.51
N ALA A 133 9.33 1.50 -9.22
CA ALA A 133 10.57 0.99 -8.64
C ALA A 133 10.26 -0.03 -7.54
N LEU A 134 11.22 -0.90 -7.23
CA LEU A 134 11.10 -1.89 -6.17
C LEU A 134 12.41 -1.93 -5.38
N ASP A 135 12.32 -1.66 -4.09
CA ASP A 135 13.42 -1.83 -3.15
C ASP A 135 13.22 -3.10 -2.33
N TYR A 136 14.34 -3.71 -1.97
CA TYR A 136 14.41 -4.81 -1.02
C TYR A 136 15.28 -4.38 0.17
N VAL A 137 14.73 -4.44 1.39
CA VAL A 137 15.42 -4.02 2.61
C VAL A 137 15.70 -5.23 3.48
N TRP A 138 16.97 -5.58 3.63
CA TRP A 138 17.41 -6.72 4.41
C TRP A 138 18.62 -6.37 5.27
N ASP A 139 18.56 -6.73 6.55
CA ASP A 139 19.60 -6.42 7.55
C ASP A 139 20.02 -4.95 7.58
N GLY A 140 19.05 -4.04 7.41
CA GLY A 140 19.28 -2.59 7.39
C GLY A 140 19.94 -2.06 6.12
N VAL A 141 20.14 -2.91 5.10
CA VAL A 141 20.66 -2.52 3.78
C VAL A 141 19.50 -2.49 2.78
N THR A 142 19.44 -1.43 1.97
CA THR A 142 18.47 -1.28 0.88
C THR A 142 19.13 -1.63 -0.45
N TYR A 143 18.49 -2.52 -1.19
CA TYR A 143 18.87 -2.96 -2.54
C TYR A 143 17.83 -2.47 -3.54
N ASP A 144 18.27 -1.82 -4.61
CA ASP A 144 17.40 -1.34 -5.69
C ASP A 144 17.25 -2.46 -6.74
N PHE A 145 16.14 -3.19 -6.66
CA PHE A 145 15.95 -4.40 -7.47
C PHE A 145 15.96 -4.08 -8.97
N TYR A 146 15.38 -2.94 -9.39
CA TYR A 146 15.35 -2.59 -10.81
C TYR A 146 16.65 -2.01 -11.31
N ASP A 147 17.41 -1.28 -10.49
CA ASP A 147 18.75 -0.86 -10.88
C ASP A 147 19.68 -2.07 -11.07
N ASP A 148 19.65 -3.02 -10.12
CA ASP A 148 20.50 -4.21 -10.15
C ASP A 148 20.19 -5.13 -11.34
N TYR A 149 18.90 -5.33 -11.69
CA TYR A 149 18.50 -6.24 -12.76
C TYR A 149 18.33 -5.57 -14.14
N TYR A 150 17.97 -4.29 -14.19
CA TYR A 150 17.61 -3.60 -15.43
C TYR A 150 18.47 -2.35 -15.71
N GLY A 151 19.40 -2.01 -14.81
CA GLY A 151 20.34 -0.89 -14.97
C GLY A 151 19.70 0.50 -14.78
N ALA A 152 18.49 0.56 -14.21
CA ALA A 152 17.88 1.81 -13.76
C ALA A 152 16.80 1.55 -12.68
N ARG A 153 16.76 2.40 -11.65
CA ARG A 153 15.69 2.40 -10.63
C ARG A 153 14.28 2.49 -11.22
N TRP A 154 14.07 3.48 -12.08
CA TRP A 154 12.73 3.86 -12.54
C TRP A 154 12.39 3.22 -13.88
N GLN A 155 11.44 2.30 -13.85
CA GLN A 155 11.01 1.53 -15.02
C GLN A 155 9.64 2.00 -15.51
N THR A 156 9.45 1.99 -16.82
CA THR A 156 8.10 2.09 -17.41
C THR A 156 7.42 0.74 -17.22
N PRO A 157 6.22 0.66 -16.61
CA PRO A 157 5.56 -0.62 -16.44
C PRO A 157 5.24 -1.29 -17.77
N THR A 158 5.41 -2.62 -17.79
CA THR A 158 5.08 -3.46 -18.95
C THR A 158 3.78 -4.23 -18.74
N SER A 159 3.32 -4.36 -17.49
CA SER A 159 2.11 -5.09 -17.09
C SER A 159 1.06 -4.14 -16.52
N TRP A 160 0.35 -3.47 -17.42
CA TRP A 160 -0.78 -2.59 -17.12
C TRP A 160 -1.77 -2.53 -18.28
N SER A 161 -3.01 -2.09 -17.99
CA SER A 161 -4.07 -1.98 -18.98
C SER A 161 -5.11 -0.94 -18.56
N ASN A 162 -5.84 -0.39 -19.54
CA ASN A 162 -7.06 0.37 -19.27
C ASN A 162 -8.14 -0.57 -18.71
N TYR A 163 -8.72 -0.21 -17.59
CA TYR A 163 -9.73 -1.00 -16.89
C TYR A 163 -10.69 -0.06 -16.16
N ASP A 164 -12.00 -0.27 -16.27
CA ASP A 164 -13.04 0.42 -15.48
C ASP A 164 -12.85 1.95 -15.29
N GLY A 165 -12.47 2.67 -16.37
CA GLY A 165 -12.27 4.12 -16.33
C GLY A 165 -10.97 4.59 -15.67
N GLY A 166 -9.98 3.71 -15.54
CA GLY A 166 -8.63 4.03 -15.08
C GLY A 166 -7.58 3.09 -15.67
N VAL A 167 -6.37 3.12 -15.10
CA VAL A 167 -5.28 2.18 -15.41
C VAL A 167 -5.02 1.29 -14.22
N ILE A 168 -4.96 -0.01 -14.48
CA ILE A 168 -4.55 -1.01 -13.50
C ILE A 168 -3.35 -1.79 -13.99
N GLY A 169 -2.43 -2.07 -13.07
CA GLY A 169 -1.30 -2.94 -13.37
C GLY A 169 -0.72 -3.58 -12.13
N THR A 170 0.30 -4.40 -12.35
CA THR A 170 0.95 -5.13 -11.26
C THR A 170 2.43 -5.35 -11.53
N ALA A 171 3.22 -5.37 -10.46
CA ALA A 171 4.61 -5.80 -10.45
C ALA A 171 4.73 -7.00 -9.50
N GLY A 172 5.16 -8.14 -10.03
CA GLY A 172 5.28 -9.38 -9.27
C GLY A 172 6.73 -9.71 -8.91
N ILE A 173 6.99 -10.01 -7.64
CA ILE A 173 8.28 -10.46 -7.13
C ILE A 173 8.13 -11.84 -6.47
N ALA A 174 9.11 -12.71 -6.68
CA ALA A 174 9.19 -13.99 -5.99
C ALA A 174 10.64 -14.46 -5.91
N TRP A 175 10.95 -15.18 -4.84
CA TRP A 175 12.09 -16.07 -4.80
C TRP A 175 11.81 -17.31 -5.64
N TRP A 176 12.82 -17.74 -6.39
CA TRP A 176 12.70 -18.88 -7.31
C TRP A 176 13.29 -20.13 -6.68
N GLY A 177 12.41 -21.00 -6.19
CA GLY A 177 12.73 -22.26 -5.52
C GLY A 177 12.90 -23.43 -6.47
N ALA A 178 13.79 -24.34 -6.06
CA ALA A 178 14.06 -25.68 -6.54
C ALA A 178 13.99 -25.75 -8.07
N TYR A 179 14.81 -24.93 -8.72
CA TYR A 179 14.83 -24.84 -10.18
C TYR A 179 15.07 -26.23 -10.79
N GLY A 180 14.04 -26.79 -11.43
CA GLY A 180 14.09 -28.14 -12.01
C GLY A 180 13.69 -29.30 -11.08
N ILE A 181 13.33 -29.05 -9.82
CA ILE A 181 12.89 -30.07 -8.84
C ILE A 181 11.53 -29.65 -8.25
N ASN A 182 10.44 -30.08 -8.87
CA ASN A 182 9.09 -29.68 -8.49
C ASN A 182 8.47 -30.63 -7.42
N THR A 183 9.02 -30.62 -6.20
CA THR A 183 8.54 -31.48 -5.10
C THR A 183 8.39 -30.70 -3.80
N GLN A 184 7.36 -31.02 -2.99
CA GLN A 184 7.11 -30.39 -1.69
C GLN A 184 8.33 -30.47 -0.75
N ALA A 185 9.03 -31.61 -0.72
CA ALA A 185 10.19 -31.79 0.16
C ALA A 185 11.37 -30.87 -0.17
N ALA A 186 11.58 -30.54 -1.45
CA ALA A 186 12.60 -29.57 -1.86
C ALA A 186 12.19 -28.14 -1.45
N LEU A 187 10.91 -27.83 -1.62
CA LEU A 187 10.28 -26.59 -1.17
C LEU A 187 10.46 -26.38 0.34
N ASP A 188 10.10 -27.37 1.16
CA ASP A 188 10.24 -27.26 2.61
C ASP A 188 11.70 -27.05 3.06
N ALA A 189 12.67 -27.64 2.36
CA ALA A 189 14.09 -27.50 2.66
C ALA A 189 14.63 -26.10 2.33
N GLU A 190 14.24 -25.54 1.18
CA GLU A 190 14.66 -24.19 0.77
C GLU A 190 13.99 -23.11 1.62
N LEU A 191 12.70 -23.28 1.97
CA LEU A 191 12.03 -22.36 2.89
C LEU A 191 12.75 -22.25 4.22
N ALA A 192 13.20 -23.38 4.77
CA ALA A 192 13.95 -23.39 6.02
C ALA A 192 15.29 -22.64 5.90
N GLU A 193 15.94 -22.70 4.74
CA GLU A 193 17.17 -21.94 4.47
C GLU A 193 16.89 -20.44 4.27
N TRP A 194 15.85 -20.10 3.53
CA TRP A 194 15.55 -18.72 3.13
C TRP A 194 14.89 -17.88 4.19
N ASN A 195 14.36 -18.51 5.22
CA ASN A 195 13.80 -17.82 6.37
C ASN A 195 14.76 -16.78 6.98
N GLN A 196 16.09 -16.94 6.82
CA GLN A 196 17.10 -15.98 7.29
C GLN A 196 17.36 -14.80 6.33
N TYR A 197 16.95 -14.92 5.07
CA TYR A 197 17.15 -13.93 4.01
C TYR A 197 15.88 -13.15 3.70
N GLN A 198 14.98 -13.01 4.67
CA GLN A 198 13.73 -12.31 4.49
C GLN A 198 13.86 -10.84 4.90
N GLY A 199 13.26 -9.98 4.11
CA GLY A 199 13.33 -8.53 4.27
C GLY A 199 12.07 -7.87 3.73
N ASP A 200 11.98 -6.56 3.92
CA ASP A 200 10.84 -5.80 3.46
C ASP A 200 10.97 -5.51 1.96
N PHE A 201 9.85 -5.54 1.25
CA PHE A 201 9.78 -5.06 -0.12
C PHE A 201 9.04 -3.73 -0.15
N ILE A 202 9.65 -2.71 -0.74
CA ILE A 202 9.04 -1.39 -0.88
C ILE A 202 8.79 -1.15 -2.35
N PHE A 203 7.52 -1.12 -2.73
CA PHE A 203 7.11 -0.79 -4.09
C PHE A 203 6.80 0.69 -4.19
N HIS A 204 7.46 1.34 -5.16
CA HIS A 204 7.31 2.76 -5.42
C HIS A 204 6.62 2.96 -6.76
N VAL A 205 5.77 3.97 -6.82
CA VAL A 205 5.24 4.52 -8.05
C VAL A 205 5.60 6.00 -8.13
N ARG A 206 5.83 6.48 -9.35
CA ARG A 206 6.07 7.89 -9.61
C ARG A 206 5.21 8.36 -10.75
N LEU A 207 4.39 9.38 -10.51
CA LEU A 207 3.58 10.06 -11.52
C LEU A 207 3.90 11.55 -11.52
N ASP A 208 4.37 12.07 -12.65
CA ASP A 208 4.71 13.50 -12.81
C ASP A 208 5.66 14.05 -11.72
N GLY A 209 6.56 13.19 -11.24
CA GLY A 209 7.54 13.53 -10.21
C GLY A 209 7.01 13.40 -8.77
N VAL A 210 5.74 13.08 -8.56
CA VAL A 210 5.19 12.74 -7.25
C VAL A 210 5.38 11.24 -7.00
N GLU A 211 5.98 10.91 -5.87
CA GLU A 211 6.26 9.52 -5.47
C GLU A 211 5.31 9.07 -4.36
N GLU A 212 4.78 7.86 -4.52
CA GLU A 212 3.98 7.15 -3.53
C GLU A 212 4.53 5.72 -3.39
N SER A 213 4.36 5.10 -2.21
CA SER A 213 4.89 3.76 -1.98
C SER A 213 4.02 2.92 -1.06
N ILE A 214 4.15 1.59 -1.18
CA ILE A 214 3.61 0.61 -0.24
C ILE A 214 4.73 -0.35 0.17
N THR A 215 4.76 -0.73 1.45
CA THR A 215 5.73 -1.69 1.97
C THR A 215 5.03 -2.99 2.31
N ALA A 216 5.52 -4.08 1.75
CA ALA A 216 5.25 -5.42 2.22
C ALA A 216 6.29 -5.77 3.30
N HIS A 217 5.81 -5.99 4.52
CA HIS A 217 6.68 -6.25 5.67
C HIS A 217 6.85 -7.74 5.87
N HIS A 218 8.08 -8.21 5.92
CA HIS A 218 8.28 -9.57 6.39
C HIS A 218 8.07 -9.59 7.91
N HIS A 219 7.15 -10.42 8.40
CA HIS A 219 6.86 -10.49 9.83
C HIS A 219 8.03 -11.16 10.57
N VAL A 220 8.99 -10.35 11.03
CA VAL A 220 9.90 -10.79 12.09
C VAL A 220 9.11 -10.59 13.40
N PRO A 221 8.70 -11.65 14.11
CA PRO A 221 8.14 -11.47 15.44
C PRO A 221 9.19 -10.70 16.24
N GLU A 222 8.86 -9.49 16.72
CA GLU A 222 9.79 -8.79 17.60
C GLU A 222 10.15 -9.76 18.73
N PRO A 223 11.44 -10.10 18.91
CA PRO A 223 11.84 -11.14 19.84
C PRO A 223 11.59 -10.65 21.27
N ALA A 224 10.38 -10.92 21.78
CA ALA A 224 10.00 -10.72 23.16
C ALA A 224 10.29 -9.31 23.75
N THR A 225 10.59 -8.28 22.96
CA THR A 225 10.98 -6.96 23.50
C THR A 225 9.84 -6.36 24.31
N LEU A 226 8.60 -6.46 23.81
CA LEU A 226 7.40 -6.09 24.55
C LEU A 226 7.16 -6.97 25.78
N VAL A 227 7.44 -8.27 25.71
CA VAL A 227 7.33 -9.18 26.86
C VAL A 227 8.37 -8.84 27.93
N LEU A 228 9.61 -8.53 27.55
CA LEU A 228 10.68 -8.08 28.44
C LEU A 228 10.39 -6.70 29.03
N LEU A 229 9.76 -5.80 28.28
CA LEU A 229 9.36 -4.47 28.76
C LEU A 229 8.21 -4.59 29.78
N VAL A 230 7.25 -5.48 29.53
CA VAL A 230 6.15 -5.80 30.47
C VAL A 230 6.68 -6.51 31.73
N LEU A 231 7.57 -7.50 31.58
CA LEU A 231 8.18 -8.19 32.73
C LEU A 231 9.13 -7.28 33.52
N GLY A 232 9.87 -6.39 32.85
CA GLY A 232 10.74 -5.40 33.48
C GLY A 232 9.96 -4.36 34.30
N LEU A 233 8.79 -3.93 33.83
CA LEU A 233 7.90 -3.03 34.56
C LEU A 233 7.27 -3.72 35.79
N LEU A 234 6.91 -5.00 35.69
CA LEU A 234 6.41 -5.78 36.83
C LEU A 234 7.48 -6.00 37.90
N GLY A 235 8.75 -6.20 37.52
CA GLY A 235 9.87 -6.35 38.46
C GLY A 235 10.16 -5.10 39.30
N LEU A 236 9.91 -3.90 38.77
CA LEU A 236 10.11 -2.63 39.48
C LEU A 236 8.96 -2.29 40.47
N GLY A 237 7.79 -2.93 40.33
CA GLY A 237 6.62 -2.68 41.19
C GLY A 237 6.63 -3.37 42.55
N PHE A 238 7.34 -4.49 42.71
CA PHE A 238 7.33 -5.29 43.95
C PHE A 238 8.56 -5.10 44.84
N GLY A 239 9.53 -4.30 44.41
CA GLY A 239 10.75 -3.99 45.16
C GLY A 239 10.58 -2.90 46.23
N LYS A 240 9.53 -2.93 47.07
CA LYS A 240 9.48 -2.01 48.22
C LYS A 240 8.80 -2.59 49.47
N ARG A 241 9.69 -2.88 50.44
CA ARG A 241 9.50 -2.92 51.91
C ARG A 241 8.77 -4.12 52.53
N SER A 242 9.55 -4.89 53.28
CA SER A 242 9.33 -4.96 54.73
C SER A 242 10.67 -5.17 55.46
N LYS A 243 11.11 -4.15 56.22
CA LYS A 243 11.95 -4.33 57.40
C LYS A 243 11.08 -3.95 58.59
N ARG A 244 10.68 -4.94 59.38
CA ARG A 244 10.41 -4.84 60.81
C ARG A 244 10.69 -6.19 61.43
#